data_AF-A0AA38G5W7-F1
#
_entry.id   AF-A0AA38G5W7-F1
#
_cell.length_a   1.000
_cell.length_b   1.000
_cell.length_c   1.000
_cell.angle_alpha   90.00
_cell.angle_beta   90.00
_cell.angle_gamma   90.00
#
_symmetry.space_group_name_H-M   'P 1'
#
loop_
_entity.id
_entity.type
_entity.pdbx_description
1 polymer ?
#
loop_
_entity_poly.entity_id
_entity_poly.type
_entity_poly.pdbx_seq_one_letter_code
_entity_poly.pdbx_strand_id
1 'polypeptide(L)'
;SGDEEEYEATSTEEVEKLEEESGDPQPTISCHALSGISTPQTLQVVGYLKKQKVTVLIDSGSTHNFINHKLATRLNCFIYPAPEFQVMIADGGTVQCS
;
A
#
# COMPACT_ATOMS: atom_id res chain seq x y z
N SER A 1 39.34 -32.28 -32.96
CA SER A 1 38.37 -32.62 -31.91
C SER A 1 37.88 -31.32 -31.32
N GLY A 2 36.98 -30.65 -32.06
CA GLY A 2 36.22 -29.53 -31.56
C GLY A 2 34.79 -30.03 -31.52
N ASP A 3 34.29 -30.28 -30.32
CA ASP A 3 32.91 -30.68 -30.11
C ASP A 3 32.09 -29.39 -30.00
N GLU A 4 31.18 -29.21 -30.96
CA GLU A 4 30.19 -28.15 -30.97
C GLU A 4 29.10 -28.52 -29.96
N GLU A 5 29.14 -27.90 -28.79
CA GLU A 5 28.08 -28.04 -27.78
C GLU A 5 26.86 -27.22 -28.25
N GLU A 6 25.82 -27.96 -28.68
CA GLU A 6 24.50 -27.46 -29.06
C GLU A 6 23.81 -26.90 -27.81
N TYR A 7 23.60 -25.58 -27.77
CA TYR A 7 22.83 -24.93 -26.71
C TYR A 7 21.34 -25.06 -27.01
N GLU A 8 20.68 -26.03 -26.38
CA GLU A 8 19.22 -26.14 -26.45
C GLU A 8 18.60 -25.08 -25.52
N ALA A 9 18.22 -23.94 -26.09
CA ALA A 9 17.46 -22.91 -25.38
C ALA A 9 16.07 -23.45 -25.05
N THR A 10 15.92 -24.03 -23.85
CA THR A 10 14.61 -24.38 -23.31
C THR A 10 13.92 -23.09 -22.89
N SER A 11 13.15 -22.51 -23.82
CA SER A 11 12.22 -21.42 -23.53
C SER A 11 11.10 -21.96 -22.65
N THR A 12 11.26 -21.87 -21.33
CA THR A 12 10.15 -22.04 -20.39
C THR A 12 9.33 -20.77 -20.42
N GLU A 13 8.32 -20.74 -21.30
CA GLU A 13 7.21 -19.79 -21.21
C GLU A 13 6.42 -20.13 -19.93
N GLU A 14 6.89 -19.63 -18.79
CA GLU A 14 6.06 -19.48 -17.60
C GLU A 14 5.06 -18.35 -17.91
N VAL A 15 3.96 -18.73 -18.55
CA VAL A 15 2.79 -17.87 -18.68
C VAL A 15 2.20 -17.76 -17.28
N GLU A 16 2.67 -16.79 -16.50
CA GLU A 16 1.98 -16.36 -15.29
C GLU A 16 0.55 -16.00 -15.70
N LYS A 17 -0.38 -16.86 -15.28
CA LYS A 17 -1.81 -16.65 -15.41
C LYS A 17 -2.15 -15.43 -14.57
N LEU A 18 -2.09 -14.25 -15.19
CA LEU A 18 -2.64 -13.01 -14.64
C LEU A 18 -4.14 -13.24 -14.51
N GLU A 19 -4.56 -13.60 -13.30
CA GLU A 19 -5.96 -13.53 -12.92
C GLU A 19 -6.29 -12.04 -12.91
N GLU A 20 -7.01 -11.60 -13.95
CA GLU A 20 -7.68 -10.31 -13.96
C GLU A 20 -8.72 -10.31 -12.83
N GLU A 21 -8.28 -9.96 -11.62
CA GLU A 21 -9.18 -9.54 -10.56
C GLU A 21 -9.86 -8.26 -11.05
N SER A 22 -11.11 -8.42 -11.50
CA SER A 22 -11.97 -7.36 -12.01
C SER A 22 -12.55 -6.46 -10.90
N GLY A 23 -11.80 -6.28 -9.81
CA GLY A 23 -12.12 -5.41 -8.69
C GLY A 23 -10.92 -4.52 -8.34
N ASP A 24 -11.19 -3.33 -7.80
CA ASP A 24 -10.12 -2.52 -7.20
C ASP A 24 -9.40 -3.37 -6.14
N PRO A 25 -8.05 -3.43 -6.15
CA PRO A 25 -7.31 -4.24 -5.21
C PRO A 25 -7.64 -3.82 -3.79
N GLN A 26 -7.88 -4.80 -2.91
CA GLN A 26 -8.19 -4.55 -1.51
C GLN A 26 -7.14 -3.60 -0.90
N PRO A 27 -7.54 -2.49 -0.24
CA PRO A 27 -6.59 -1.57 0.35
C PRO A 27 -5.74 -2.25 1.41
N THR A 28 -4.43 -2.01 1.39
CA THR A 28 -3.46 -2.58 2.32
C THR A 28 -2.69 -1.48 3.01
N ILE A 29 -2.54 -1.59 4.33
CA ILE A 29 -1.74 -0.70 5.17
C ILE A 29 -0.66 -1.51 5.91
N SER A 30 0.58 -1.00 5.93
CA SER A 30 1.62 -1.65 6.73
C SER A 30 1.41 -1.42 8.23
N CYS A 31 1.90 -2.34 9.07
CA CYS A 31 1.85 -2.18 10.54
C CYS A 31 2.58 -0.90 11.00
N HIS A 32 3.67 -0.56 10.32
CA HIS A 32 4.46 0.64 10.60
C HIS A 32 3.63 1.91 10.34
N ALA A 33 2.96 2.00 9.19
CA ALA A 33 2.08 3.12 8.87
C ALA A 33 0.85 3.19 9.80
N LEU A 34 0.24 2.04 10.12
CA LEU A 34 -0.92 1.95 11.00
C LEU A 34 -0.61 2.41 12.44
N SER A 35 0.57 2.06 12.96
CA SER A 35 1.01 2.50 14.29
C SER A 35 1.22 4.03 14.37
N GLY A 36 1.43 4.69 13.24
CA GLY A 36 1.65 6.13 13.17
C GLY A 36 2.98 6.61 13.77
N ILE A 37 3.89 5.69 14.12
CA ILE A 37 5.19 6.02 14.73
C ILE A 37 6.29 6.12 13.68
N SER A 38 7.37 6.82 14.03
CA SER A 38 8.58 6.82 13.21
C SER A 38 9.29 5.49 13.37
N THR A 39 9.40 4.74 12.27
CA THR A 39 10.19 3.52 12.20
C THR A 39 11.21 3.67 11.06
N PRO A 40 12.35 2.97 11.10
CA PRO A 40 13.30 2.97 9.98
C PRO A 40 12.68 2.55 8.63
N GLN A 41 11.54 1.85 8.66
CA GLN A 41 10.79 1.40 7.50
C GLN A 41 9.89 2.49 6.86
N THR A 42 9.70 3.62 7.54
CA THR A 42 8.85 4.72 7.05
C THR A 42 9.65 6.01 6.98
N LEU A 43 9.56 6.75 5.87
CA LEU A 43 10.13 8.09 5.80
C LEU A 43 9.10 9.10 6.34
N GLN A 44 9.49 9.90 7.33
CA GLN A 44 8.63 10.95 7.88
C GLN A 44 8.90 12.29 7.20
N VAL A 45 7.86 12.88 6.65
CA VAL A 45 7.89 14.23 6.08
C VAL A 45 6.95 15.12 6.88
N VAL A 46 7.48 16.27 7.32
CA VAL A 46 6.67 17.31 7.96
C VAL A 46 6.16 18.25 6.87
N GLY A 47 4.85 18.46 6.85
CA GLY A 47 4.18 19.35 5.91
C GLY A 47 3.14 20.22 6.57
N TYR A 48 2.41 20.99 5.75
CA TYR A 48 1.30 21.81 6.19
C TYR A 48 0.07 21.52 5.34
N LEU A 49 -1.06 21.21 6.01
CA LEU A 49 -2.37 21.13 5.38
C LEU A 49 -3.25 22.21 6.01
N LYS A 50 -3.85 23.08 5.18
CA LYS A 50 -4.70 24.20 5.65
C LYS A 50 -4.07 25.01 6.79
N LYS A 51 -2.78 25.35 6.65
CA LYS A 51 -1.95 26.09 7.63
C LYS A 51 -1.67 25.36 8.95
N GLN A 52 -2.07 24.09 9.08
CA GLN A 52 -1.78 23.25 10.24
C GLN A 52 -0.63 22.30 9.93
N LYS A 53 0.31 22.18 10.87
CA LYS A 53 1.45 21.26 10.75
C LYS A 53 0.94 19.82 10.80
N VAL A 54 1.37 19.00 9.86
CA VAL A 54 1.07 17.57 9.78
C VAL A 54 2.33 16.75 9.55
N THR A 55 2.29 15.48 9.95
CA THR A 55 3.32 14.49 9.62
C THR A 55 2.73 13.53 8.60
N VAL A 56 3.45 13.31 7.50
CA VAL A 56 3.14 12.34 6.45
C VAL A 56 4.15 11.21 6.55
N LEU A 57 3.65 9.97 6.60
CA LEU A 57 4.48 8.78 6.51
C LEU A 57 4.52 8.32 5.05
N ILE A 58 5.70 8.27 4.48
CA ILE A 58 5.94 7.66 3.17
C ILE A 58 6.32 6.21 3.43
N ASP A 59 5.46 5.32 2.96
CA ASP A 59 5.55 3.88 3.16
C ASP A 59 5.29 3.14 1.85
N SER A 60 6.30 2.43 1.34
CA SER A 60 6.18 1.62 0.13
C SER A 60 5.42 0.31 0.35
N GLY A 61 5.17 -0.08 1.60
CA GLY A 61 4.43 -1.30 1.96
C GLY A 61 2.90 -1.12 2.00
N SER A 62 2.39 0.08 1.74
CA SER A 62 0.96 0.38 1.68
C SER A 62 0.50 0.59 0.23
N THR A 63 -0.72 0.15 -0.12
CA THR A 63 -1.24 0.29 -1.50
C THR A 63 -2.02 1.60 -1.71
N HIS A 64 -2.56 2.17 -0.64
CA HIS A 64 -3.39 3.36 -0.66
C HIS A 64 -2.87 4.41 0.32
N ASN A 65 -3.31 5.66 0.12
CA ASN A 65 -3.05 6.74 1.07
C ASN A 65 -4.09 6.72 2.18
N PHE A 66 -3.62 6.71 3.43
CA PHE A 66 -4.48 6.76 4.61
C PHE A 66 -4.34 8.08 5.33
N ILE A 67 -5.45 8.60 5.86
CA ILE A 67 -5.48 9.79 6.71
C ILE A 67 -6.21 9.48 8.00
N ASN A 68 -5.66 9.95 9.12
CA ASN A 68 -6.32 9.84 10.42
C ASN A 68 -7.64 10.64 10.42
N HIS A 69 -8.77 9.97 10.71
CA HIS A 69 -10.09 10.59 10.70
C HIS A 69 -10.20 11.82 11.63
N LYS A 70 -9.61 11.77 12.83
CA LYS A 70 -9.61 12.90 13.78
C LYS A 70 -8.82 14.08 13.22
N LEU A 71 -7.70 13.82 12.53
CA LEU A 71 -6.93 14.84 11.84
C LEU A 71 -7.75 15.48 10.72
N ALA A 72 -8.36 14.68 9.82
CA ALA A 72 -9.18 15.18 8.73
C ALA A 72 -10.35 16.05 9.23
N THR A 73 -11.02 15.61 10.30
CA THR A 73 -12.09 16.36 10.98
C THR A 73 -11.58 17.69 11.52
N ARG A 74 -10.45 17.68 12.27
CA ARG A 74 -9.84 18.90 12.83
C ARG A 74 -9.40 19.89 11.75
N LEU A 75 -8.94 19.39 10.61
CA LEU A 75 -8.60 20.20 9.44
C LEU A 75 -9.83 20.67 8.64
N ASN A 76 -11.04 20.33 9.09
CA ASN A 76 -12.29 20.67 8.43
C ASN A 76 -12.29 20.23 6.95
N CYS A 77 -11.67 19.08 6.66
CA CYS A 77 -11.67 18.48 5.33
C CYS A 77 -13.08 18.06 4.93
N PHE A 78 -13.35 18.06 3.63
CA PHE A 78 -14.57 17.42 3.11
C PHE A 78 -14.40 15.91 3.27
N ILE A 79 -15.25 15.30 4.09
CA ILE A 79 -15.27 13.86 4.36
C ILE A 79 -16.54 13.31 3.73
N TYR A 80 -16.38 12.34 2.83
CA TYR A 80 -17.48 11.63 2.20
C TYR A 80 -17.52 10.21 2.76
N PRO A 81 -18.70 9.68 3.12
CA PRO A 81 -18.84 8.28 3.48
C PRO A 81 -18.36 7.41 2.31
N ALA A 82 -17.46 6.48 2.61
CA ALA A 82 -17.12 5.42 1.69
C ALA A 82 -18.14 4.28 1.84
N PRO A 83 -18.38 3.47 0.78
CA PRO A 83 -19.01 2.16 0.93
C PRO A 83 -18.27 1.33 1.99
N GLU A 84 -18.92 0.31 2.56
CA GLU A 84 -18.22 -0.60 3.47
C GLU A 84 -17.13 -1.38 2.73
N PHE A 85 -15.93 -1.43 3.32
CA PHE A 85 -14.80 -2.16 2.74
C PHE A 85 -13.87 -2.68 3.83
N GLN A 86 -13.02 -3.64 3.47
CA GLN A 86 -12.01 -4.16 4.39
C GLN A 86 -10.62 -3.65 3.99
N VAL A 87 -9.83 -3.25 4.98
CA VAL A 87 -8.42 -2.92 4.81
C VAL A 87 -7.59 -4.07 5.36
N MET A 88 -6.67 -4.59 4.55
CA MET A 88 -5.69 -5.59 4.97
C MET A 88 -4.53 -4.91 5.71
N ILE A 89 -4.10 -5.50 6.81
CA ILE A 89 -2.89 -5.11 7.52
C ILE A 89 -1.77 -6.08 7.10
N ALA A 90 -0.54 -5.58 6.96
CA ALA A 90 0.61 -6.39 6.55
C ALA A 90 0.93 -7.60 7.47
N ASP A 91 0.35 -7.68 8.67
CA ASP A 91 0.45 -8.86 9.55
C ASP A 91 -0.58 -9.97 9.21
N GLY A 92 -1.37 -9.79 8.15
CA GLY A 92 -2.43 -10.70 7.74
C GLY A 92 -3.78 -10.42 8.41
N GLY A 93 -3.86 -9.45 9.32
CA GLY A 93 -5.11 -9.00 9.91
C GLY A 93 -5.95 -8.18 8.93
N THR A 94 -7.24 -8.01 9.23
CA THR A 94 -8.12 -7.12 8.48
C THR A 94 -8.90 -6.19 9.42
N VAL A 95 -9.21 -4.99 8.93
CA VAL A 95 -10.05 -4.01 9.60
C VAL A 95 -11.26 -3.73 8.72
N GLN A 96 -12.46 -3.89 9.29
CA GLN A 96 -13.68 -3.46 8.64
C GLN A 96 -13.79 -1.94 8.74
N CYS A 97 -13.92 -1.28 7.60
CA CYS A 97 -14.30 0.12 7.50
C CYS A 97 -15.80 0.18 7.19
N SER A 98 -16.55 0.78 8.12
CA SER A 98 -18.00 0.97 8.08
C SER A 98 -18.37 2.35 8.63
#